data_AF-A0A2T6IY89-F1
#
_entry.id   AF-A0A2T6IY89-F1
#
_cell.length_a   1.000
_cell.length_b   1.000
_cell.length_c   1.000
_cell.angle_alpha   90.00
_cell.angle_beta   90.00
_cell.angle_gamma   90.00
#
_symmetry.space_group_name_H-M   'P 1'
#
loop_
_entity.id
_entity.type
_entity.pdbx_description
1 polymer ?
#
loop_
_entity_poly.entity_id
_entity_poly.type
_entity_poly.pdbx_seq_one_letter_code
_entity_poly.pdbx_strand_id
1 'polypeptide(L)'
;MHLAGDVGVQFECVCSQTHPGQTLWVVGSVPALGSWSLHAALQLETGPDTFPRWKSRDGVRVPRNQDVEFKFVIMSQNRDYVVWEQI
;
A
#
# COMPACT_ATOMS: atom_id res chain seq x y z
N MET A 1 1.55 -8.17 -30.70
CA MET A 1 0.59 -8.17 -29.57
C MET A 1 1.32 -8.76 -28.38
N HIS A 2 1.99 -7.94 -27.56
CA HIS A 2 2.51 -8.46 -26.28
C HIS A 2 1.33 -8.53 -25.33
N LEU A 3 0.96 -9.73 -24.89
CA LEU A 3 0.11 -9.86 -23.72
C LEU A 3 0.89 -9.24 -22.56
N ALA A 4 0.41 -8.11 -22.05
CA ALA A 4 0.95 -7.54 -20.82
C ALA A 4 0.74 -8.58 -19.72
N GLY A 5 1.83 -9.22 -19.29
CA GLY A 5 1.81 -10.10 -18.12
C GLY A 5 1.99 -9.29 -16.85
N ASP A 6 1.64 -9.88 -15.72
CA ASP A 6 1.90 -9.29 -14.40
C ASP A 6 3.20 -9.85 -13.80
N VAL A 7 3.81 -9.06 -12.93
CA VAL A 7 4.88 -9.49 -12.02
C VAL A 7 4.38 -9.40 -10.58
N GLY A 8 4.79 -10.36 -9.74
CA GLY A 8 4.53 -10.31 -8.30
C GLY A 8 5.57 -9.44 -7.60
N VAL A 9 5.12 -8.47 -6.82
CA VAL A 9 5.94 -7.59 -5.99
C VAL A 9 5.45 -7.61 -4.54
N GLN A 10 6.30 -7.23 -3.60
CA GLN A 10 5.89 -6.95 -2.22
C GLN A 10 6.08 -5.47 -1.93
N PHE A 11 5.06 -4.84 -1.34
CA PHE A 11 5.16 -3.47 -0.87
C PHE A 11 5.63 -3.49 0.58
N GLU A 12 6.60 -2.65 0.90
CA GLU A 12 7.16 -2.55 2.24
C GLU A 12 7.54 -1.11 2.55
N CYS A 13 7.32 -0.68 3.79
CA CYS A 13 7.68 0.64 4.28
C CYS A 13 8.06 0.61 5.76
N VAL A 14 9.07 1.39 6.14
CA VAL A 14 9.39 1.63 7.55
C VAL A 14 8.67 2.91 7.98
N CYS A 15 7.63 2.77 8.80
CA CYS A 15 6.80 3.88 9.27
C CYS A 15 6.51 3.74 10.76
N SER A 16 7.07 4.67 11.55
CA SER A 16 6.88 4.73 13.00
C SER A 16 5.84 5.77 13.44
N GLN A 17 5.17 6.44 12.50
CA GLN A 17 4.27 7.56 12.76
C GLN A 17 2.82 7.14 13.04
N THR A 18 2.52 5.84 12.99
CA THR A 18 1.18 5.32 13.27
C THR A 18 0.90 5.28 14.77
N HIS A 19 -0.33 5.56 15.15
CA HIS A 19 -0.86 5.38 16.51
C HIS A 19 -1.82 4.18 16.59
N PRO A 20 -2.17 3.69 17.80
CA PRO A 20 -3.19 2.66 17.95
C PRO A 20 -4.49 3.04 17.22
N GLY A 21 -5.04 2.09 16.46
CA GLY A 21 -6.22 2.30 15.61
C GLY A 21 -5.92 2.82 14.20
N GLN A 22 -4.67 3.17 13.91
CA GLN A 22 -4.21 3.53 12.57
C GLN A 22 -3.48 2.37 11.89
N THR A 23 -3.42 2.40 10.57
CA THR A 23 -2.73 1.41 9.76
C THR A 23 -2.07 2.11 8.57
N LEU A 24 -0.96 1.54 8.08
CA LEU A 24 -0.34 1.97 6.84
C LEU A 24 -0.96 1.24 5.64
N TRP A 25 -1.25 1.98 4.59
CA TRP A 25 -1.84 1.47 3.35
C TRP A 25 -1.02 1.93 2.15
N VAL A 26 -1.18 1.23 1.03
CA VAL A 26 -0.68 1.62 -0.29
C VAL A 26 -1.87 1.89 -1.19
N VAL A 27 -1.83 3.02 -1.89
CA VAL A 27 -2.78 3.34 -2.95
C VAL A 27 -2.00 3.79 -4.18
N GLY A 28 -2.47 3.44 -5.37
CA GLY A 28 -1.70 3.66 -6.60
C GLY A 28 -2.52 3.60 -7.87
N SER A 29 -1.84 3.76 -9.00
CA SER A 29 -2.44 3.96 -10.32
C SER A 29 -3.15 2.73 -10.89
N VAL A 30 -2.80 1.53 -10.43
CA VAL A 30 -3.32 0.27 -10.97
C VAL A 30 -4.45 -0.30 -10.12
N PRO A 31 -5.35 -1.15 -10.68
CA PRO A 31 -6.46 -1.74 -9.94
C PRO A 31 -6.05 -2.53 -8.70
N ALA A 32 -4.90 -3.22 -8.75
CA ALA A 32 -4.35 -3.95 -7.60
C ALA A 32 -3.97 -3.03 -6.42
N LEU A 33 -3.80 -1.72 -6.67
CA LEU A 33 -3.55 -0.68 -5.68
C LEU A 33 -4.72 0.32 -5.57
N GLY A 34 -5.90 -0.06 -6.08
CA GLY A 34 -7.14 0.69 -5.91
C GLY A 34 -7.36 1.86 -6.86
N SER A 35 -6.53 2.06 -7.88
CA SER A 35 -6.69 3.14 -8.88
C SER A 35 -6.92 4.52 -8.25
N TRP A 36 -6.08 4.89 -7.29
CA TRP A 36 -6.16 6.13 -6.50
C TRP A 36 -7.40 6.29 -5.61
N SER A 37 -8.22 5.25 -5.47
CA SER A 37 -9.33 5.22 -4.51
C SER A 37 -8.88 4.70 -3.15
N LEU A 38 -8.96 5.55 -2.11
CA LEU A 38 -8.64 5.14 -0.73
C LEU A 38 -9.50 3.95 -0.27
N HIS A 39 -10.75 3.84 -0.73
CA HIS A 39 -11.65 2.74 -0.39
C HIS A 39 -11.13 1.37 -0.88
N ALA A 40 -10.32 1.38 -1.93
CA ALA A 40 -9.69 0.20 -2.53
C ALA A 40 -8.17 0.13 -2.28
N ALA A 41 -7.65 0.96 -1.36
CA ALA A 41 -6.24 0.92 -0.98
C ALA A 41 -5.89 -0.46 -0.38
N LEU A 42 -4.66 -0.90 -0.62
CA LEU A 42 -4.10 -2.12 -0.09
C LEU A 42 -3.61 -1.90 1.34
N GLN A 43 -4.12 -2.68 2.30
CA GLN A 43 -3.65 -2.63 3.68
C GLN A 43 -2.28 -3.29 3.81
N LEU A 44 -1.37 -2.66 4.58
CA LEU A 44 -0.13 -3.31 5.00
C LEU A 44 -0.26 -3.80 6.45
N GLU A 45 0.52 -4.83 6.77
CA GLU A 45 0.53 -5.48 8.07
C GLU A 45 1.86 -5.23 8.78
N THR A 46 1.78 -5.11 10.11
CA THR A 46 2.92 -5.08 11.03
C THR A 46 2.53 -5.82 12.32
N GLY A 47 3.47 -5.99 13.24
CA GLY A 47 3.24 -6.62 14.54
C GLY A 47 4.27 -6.15 15.57
N PRO A 48 4.15 -6.60 16.84
CA PRO A 48 5.01 -6.16 17.94
C PRO A 48 6.51 -6.33 17.66
N ASP A 49 6.89 -7.44 17.01
CA ASP A 49 8.29 -7.77 16.71
C ASP A 49 8.76 -7.25 15.34
N THR A 50 7.86 -6.68 14.53
CA THR A 50 8.18 -6.21 13.16
C THR A 50 8.00 -4.70 12.99
N PHE A 51 7.24 -4.03 13.85
CA PHE A 51 7.12 -2.58 13.87
C PHE A 51 8.51 -1.93 14.09
N PRO A 52 8.89 -0.87 13.33
CA PRO A 52 8.05 -0.06 12.43
C PRO A 52 8.00 -0.51 10.96
N ARG A 53 8.36 -1.76 10.63
CA ARG A 53 8.25 -2.28 9.26
C ARG A 53 6.83 -2.77 8.98
N TRP A 54 6.26 -2.28 7.89
CA TRP A 54 4.95 -2.64 7.36
C TRP A 54 5.12 -3.30 6.00
N LYS A 55 4.39 -4.38 5.73
CA LYS A 55 4.46 -5.06 4.43
C LYS A 55 3.10 -5.56 3.94
N SER A 56 2.95 -5.74 2.64
CA SER A 56 1.79 -6.45 2.11
C SER A 56 1.84 -7.90 2.58
N ARG A 57 0.68 -8.43 3.03
CA ARG A 57 0.56 -9.80 3.51
C ARG A 57 1.00 -10.82 2.45
N ASP A 58 0.48 -10.63 1.24
CA ASP A 58 0.76 -11.46 0.07
C ASP A 58 1.49 -10.65 -1.01
N GLY A 59 2.00 -11.35 -2.04
CA GLY A 59 2.54 -10.71 -3.23
C GLY A 59 1.44 -10.04 -4.06
N VAL A 60 1.67 -8.80 -4.46
CA VAL A 60 0.77 -7.99 -5.28
C VAL A 60 1.14 -8.14 -6.75
N ARG A 61 0.17 -8.45 -7.59
CA ARG A 61 0.36 -8.55 -9.05
C ARG A 61 0.21 -7.16 -9.65
N VAL A 62 1.26 -6.67 -10.29
CA VAL A 62 1.26 -5.38 -11.00
C VAL A 62 1.66 -5.59 -12.47
N PRO A 63 1.21 -4.72 -13.39
CA PRO A 63 1.55 -4.85 -14.80
C PRO A 63 3.05 -4.79 -15.02
N ARG A 64 3.58 -5.73 -15.81
CA ARG A 64 4.99 -5.74 -16.21
C ARG A 64 5.24 -4.70 -17.30
N ASN A 65 6.43 -4.09 -17.29
CA ASN A 65 6.90 -3.13 -18.30
C ASN A 65 5.98 -1.90 -18.46
N GLN A 66 5.34 -1.48 -17.37
CA GLN A 66 4.56 -0.25 -17.28
C GLN A 66 4.92 0.47 -15.99
N ASP A 67 4.81 1.79 -16.01
CA ASP A 67 4.99 2.58 -14.81
C ASP A 67 3.83 2.34 -13.85
N VAL A 68 4.16 2.06 -12.60
CA VAL A 68 3.21 1.89 -11.51
C VAL A 68 3.52 2.96 -10.47
N GLU A 69 2.60 3.90 -10.33
CA GLU A 69 2.70 4.95 -9.32
C GLU A 69 1.95 4.52 -8.07
N PHE A 70 2.49 4.85 -6.91
CA PHE A 70 1.86 4.57 -5.63
C PHE A 70 2.31 5.57 -4.59
N LYS A 71 1.56 5.64 -3.49
CA LYS A 71 1.92 6.35 -2.27
C LYS A 71 1.55 5.55 -1.04
N PHE A 72 2.27 5.78 0.06
CA PHE A 72 1.84 5.34 1.37
C PHE A 72 0.87 6.35 2.02
N VAL A 73 -0.10 5.82 2.76
CA VAL A 73 -1.07 6.62 3.50
C VAL A 73 -1.36 5.97 4.86
N ILE A 74 -1.32 6.77 5.93
CA ILE A 74 -1.78 6.35 7.26
C ILE A 74 -3.28 6.65 7.33
N MET A 75 -4.07 5.64 7.67
CA MET A 75 -5.52 5.79 7.85
C MET A 75 -6.01 5.11 9.13
N SER A 76 -7.05 5.67 9.74
CA SER A 76 -7.89 4.94 10.69
C SER A 76 -8.75 3.89 9.96
N GLN A 77 -9.24 2.87 10.66
CA GLN A 77 -10.09 1.83 10.06
C GLN A 77 -11.39 2.38 9.45
N ASN A 78 -11.99 3.40 10.07
CA ASN A 78 -13.19 4.09 9.59
C ASN A 78 -12.88 5.23 8.60
N ARG A 79 -11.60 5.48 8.29
CA ARG A 79 -11.13 6.46 7.29
C ARG A 79 -11.50 7.92 7.61
N ASP A 80 -11.78 8.23 8.87
CA ASP A 80 -11.97 9.62 9.35
C ASP A 80 -10.63 10.36 9.58
N TYR A 81 -9.52 9.62 9.56
CA TYR A 81 -8.16 10.11 9.62
C TYR A 81 -7.40 9.64 8.39
N VAL A 82 -6.78 10.56 7.65
CA VAL A 82 -5.99 10.28 6.45
C VAL A 82 -4.77 11.21 6.43
N VAL A 83 -3.57 10.63 6.46
CA VAL A 83 -2.30 11.36 6.31
C VAL A 83 -1.46 10.69 5.23
N TRP A 84 -1.16 11.45 4.19
CA TRP A 84 -0.31 11.01 3.09
C TRP A 84 1.17 11.12 3.45
N GLU A 85 2.00 10.26 2.85
CA GLU A 85 3.45 10.44 2.85
C GLU A 85 3.83 11.87 2.42
N GLN A 86 4.83 12.45 3.09
CA GLN A 86 5.35 13.76 2.77
C GLN A 86 6.46 13.62 1.72
N ILE A 87 6.53 14.55 0.77
CA ILE A 87 7.54 14.61 -0.30
C ILE A 87 8.65 15.56 0.11
#